data_AF-A0A2T6K9T5-F1
#
_entry.id   AF-A0A2T6K9T5-F1
#
_cell.length_a   1.000
_cell.length_b   1.000
_cell.length_c   1.000
_cell.angle_alpha   90.00
_cell.angle_beta   90.00
_cell.angle_gamma   90.00
#
_symmetry.space_group_name_H-M   'P 1'
#
loop_
_entity.id
_entity.type
_entity.pdbx_description
1 polymer ?
#
loop_
_entity_poly.entity_id
_entity_poly.type
_entity_poly.pdbx_seq_one_letter_code
_entity_poly.pdbx_strand_id
1 'polypeptide(L)'
;MPDAVLQLHPLRALIYRLFCLLALGWLAGCAVPFDRDARLSVDVPTRAFVPDVPLIEQEAFFCGPASLAMVMQWAGSDVTQDDIAALAFSPGAGGTYLADMIGSARRSGQLAMTLHNYDDLLAEIAAGHPVIVFQNLGLGFAPVWHYGVVTAYDFDRDAVFLNSGQQDQMVMPFALFDRTWARGDYWGLVVLPPDRLPASGSEIEILQAAAALERVDAFAAAAVLYQTGAARWPDSWLWYFGLGNARYAQGDLRGARQALSRARSIAPDVPEVRANLAQVRSEL
;
A
#
# COMPACT_ATOMS: atom_id res chain seq x y z
N MET A 1 16.87 57.66 -56.84
CA MET A 1 17.19 56.26 -56.49
C MET A 1 16.10 55.80 -55.53
N PRO A 2 15.27 54.80 -55.86
CA PRO A 2 14.13 54.46 -55.02
C PRO A 2 14.55 53.52 -53.88
N ASP A 3 14.00 53.79 -52.71
CA ASP A 3 14.09 52.98 -51.50
C ASP A 3 13.41 51.62 -51.70
N ALA A 4 14.15 50.53 -51.54
CA ALA A 4 13.62 49.18 -51.48
C ALA A 4 13.72 48.65 -50.05
N VAL A 5 12.80 49.10 -49.18
CA VAL A 5 12.58 48.45 -47.88
C VAL A 5 11.83 47.14 -48.14
N LEU A 6 12.56 46.04 -48.21
CA LEU A 6 11.99 44.69 -48.25
C LEU A 6 11.13 44.48 -46.98
N GLN A 7 9.80 44.47 -47.14
CA GLN A 7 8.87 44.12 -46.08
C GLN A 7 9.02 42.63 -45.71
N LEU A 8 9.85 42.33 -44.70
CA LEU A 8 10.09 40.98 -44.14
C LEU A 8 8.92 40.43 -43.29
N HIS A 9 7.76 41.09 -43.30
CA HIS A 9 6.60 40.71 -42.49
C HIS A 9 6.03 39.30 -42.74
N PRO A 10 5.95 38.75 -43.97
CA PRO A 10 5.35 37.43 -44.18
C PRO A 10 6.27 36.27 -43.74
N LEU A 11 7.60 36.47 -43.81
CA LEU A 11 8.59 35.46 -43.44
C LEU A 11 8.65 35.23 -41.93
N ARG A 12 8.52 36.30 -41.12
CA ARG A 12 8.47 36.17 -39.66
C ARG A 12 7.22 35.43 -39.20
N ALA A 13 6.06 35.75 -39.77
CA ALA A 13 4.80 35.07 -39.43
C ALA A 13 4.83 33.58 -39.80
N LEU A 14 5.49 33.21 -40.91
CA LEU A 14 5.67 31.82 -41.32
C LEU A 14 6.61 31.06 -40.36
N ILE A 15 7.70 31.68 -39.92
CA ILE A 15 8.65 31.10 -38.94
C ILE A 15 7.97 30.89 -37.59
N TYR A 16 7.18 31.86 -37.09
CA TYR A 16 6.44 31.68 -35.83
C TYR A 16 5.38 30.58 -35.93
N ARG A 17 4.65 30.47 -37.06
CA ARG A 17 3.68 29.38 -37.26
C ARG A 17 4.36 28.01 -37.35
N LEU A 18 5.51 27.91 -38.02
CA LEU A 18 6.29 26.68 -38.10
C LEU A 18 6.86 26.29 -36.73
N PHE A 19 7.33 27.27 -35.95
CA PHE A 19 7.82 27.04 -34.59
C PHE A 19 6.70 26.60 -33.64
N CYS A 20 5.51 27.20 -33.72
CA CYS A 20 4.34 26.75 -32.96
C CYS A 20 3.90 25.34 -33.37
N LEU A 21 3.89 25.01 -34.66
CA LEU A 21 3.53 23.66 -35.13
C LEU A 21 4.57 22.62 -34.74
N LEU A 22 5.86 22.96 -34.76
CA LEU A 22 6.94 22.10 -34.26
C LEU A 22 6.85 21.93 -32.73
N ALA A 23 6.56 22.99 -31.98
CA ALA A 23 6.35 22.92 -30.54
C ALA A 23 5.11 22.07 -30.17
N LEU A 24 4.01 22.18 -30.92
CA LEU A 24 2.84 21.29 -30.77
C LEU A 24 3.17 19.85 -31.17
N GLY A 25 3.98 19.63 -32.21
CA GLY A 25 4.44 18.29 -32.61
C GLY A 25 5.36 17.64 -31.57
N TRP A 26 6.16 18.42 -30.85
CA TRP A 26 6.97 17.94 -29.72
C TRP A 26 6.14 17.61 -28.47
N LEU A 27 4.97 18.23 -28.32
CA LEU A 27 4.01 17.92 -27.26
C LEU A 27 3.09 16.74 -27.60
N ALA A 28 3.03 16.34 -28.88
CA ALA A 28 2.43 15.08 -29.31
C ALA A 28 3.37 13.90 -29.03
N GLY A 29 3.88 13.80 -27.79
CA GLY A 29 4.46 12.56 -27.31
C GLY A 29 3.35 11.52 -27.30
N CYS A 30 3.45 10.52 -28.18
CA CYS A 30 2.54 9.40 -28.17
C CYS A 30 2.63 8.76 -26.78
N ALA A 31 1.55 8.84 -25.99
CA ALA A 31 1.43 8.07 -24.77
C ALA A 31 1.45 6.60 -25.21
N VAL A 32 2.59 5.94 -25.01
CA VAL A 32 2.71 4.50 -25.25
C VAL A 32 1.83 3.83 -24.20
N PRO A 33 0.83 3.01 -24.60
CA PRO A 33 0.00 2.26 -23.66
C PRO A 33 0.88 1.41 -22.74
N PHE A 34 0.40 1.15 -21.53
CA PHE A 34 1.11 0.28 -20.60
C PHE A 34 1.29 -1.12 -21.19
N ASP A 35 2.55 -1.49 -21.48
CA ASP A 35 2.89 -2.84 -21.93
C ASP A 35 3.08 -3.73 -20.70
N ARG A 36 2.04 -4.51 -20.40
CA ARG A 36 2.02 -5.42 -19.25
C ARG A 36 3.09 -6.50 -19.33
N ASP A 37 3.36 -7.05 -20.52
CA ASP A 37 4.24 -8.21 -20.68
C ASP A 37 5.71 -7.77 -20.56
N ALA A 38 5.99 -6.50 -20.88
CA ALA A 38 7.30 -5.89 -20.66
C ALA A 38 7.51 -5.37 -19.23
N ARG A 39 6.44 -5.08 -18.47
CA ARG A 39 6.53 -4.38 -17.18
C ARG A 39 6.22 -5.23 -15.96
N LEU A 40 5.52 -6.36 -16.10
CA LEU A 40 5.11 -7.20 -14.98
C LEU A 40 5.84 -8.53 -14.98
N SER A 41 6.21 -9.01 -13.79
CA SER A 41 6.75 -10.37 -13.60
C SER A 41 5.72 -11.35 -13.03
N VAL A 42 4.55 -10.84 -12.64
CA VAL A 42 3.42 -11.62 -12.09
C VAL A 42 2.31 -11.78 -13.13
N ASP A 43 1.66 -12.94 -13.10
CA ASP A 43 0.46 -13.19 -13.91
C ASP A 43 -0.79 -12.70 -13.16
N VAL A 44 -1.42 -11.65 -13.70
CA VAL A 44 -2.62 -11.04 -13.14
C VAL A 44 -3.72 -10.96 -14.21
N PRO A 45 -5.02 -11.01 -13.82
CA PRO A 45 -6.14 -10.84 -14.75
C PRO A 45 -6.04 -9.53 -15.55
N THR A 46 -6.70 -9.45 -16.71
CA THR A 46 -6.64 -8.23 -17.53
C THR A 46 -7.30 -7.00 -16.89
N ARG A 47 -8.16 -7.25 -15.89
CA ARG A 47 -8.82 -6.27 -15.05
C ARG A 47 -9.14 -6.89 -13.70
N ALA A 48 -9.10 -6.08 -12.66
CA ALA A 48 -9.55 -6.47 -11.32
C ALA A 48 -10.16 -5.27 -10.60
N PHE A 49 -11.03 -5.56 -9.62
CA PHE A 49 -11.74 -4.58 -8.83
C PHE A 49 -11.96 -5.11 -7.42
N VAL A 50 -11.76 -4.25 -6.43
CA VAL A 50 -12.00 -4.49 -5.02
C VAL A 50 -13.40 -3.94 -4.67
N PRO A 51 -14.38 -4.80 -4.36
CA PRO A 51 -15.71 -4.34 -3.99
C PRO A 51 -15.73 -3.72 -2.59
N ASP A 52 -16.76 -2.91 -2.35
CA ASP A 52 -17.17 -2.40 -1.04
C ASP A 52 -16.13 -1.55 -0.29
N VAL A 53 -15.16 -0.98 -1.00
CA VAL A 53 -14.26 0.02 -0.42
C VAL A 53 -15.05 1.33 -0.27
N PRO A 54 -15.31 1.80 0.97
CA PRO A 54 -16.09 3.02 1.16
C PRO A 54 -15.36 4.22 0.56
N LEU A 55 -16.12 5.19 0.07
CA LEU A 55 -15.61 6.49 -0.35
C LEU A 55 -15.88 7.48 0.79
N ILE A 56 -14.83 7.91 1.47
CA ILE A 56 -14.92 8.92 2.53
C ILE A 56 -14.52 10.26 1.92
N GLU A 57 -15.45 11.21 1.91
CA GLU A 57 -15.18 12.58 1.48
C GLU A 57 -14.23 13.27 2.49
N GLN A 58 -13.15 13.86 1.97
CA GLN A 58 -12.13 14.48 2.80
C GLN A 58 -12.48 15.93 3.16
N GLU A 59 -12.07 16.36 4.35
CA GLU A 59 -11.77 17.77 4.61
C GLU A 59 -10.35 18.09 4.11
N ALA A 60 -10.06 19.36 3.78
CA ALA A 60 -8.74 19.75 3.27
C ALA A 60 -7.60 19.33 4.23
N PHE A 61 -6.50 18.78 3.68
CA PHE A 61 -5.33 18.22 4.40
C PHE A 61 -5.49 16.84 5.07
N PHE A 62 -6.63 16.16 4.93
CA PHE A 62 -6.88 14.85 5.54
C PHE A 62 -6.81 13.64 4.58
N CYS A 63 -6.13 13.76 3.43
CA CYS A 63 -6.05 12.67 2.45
C CYS A 63 -5.47 11.35 3.01
N GLY A 64 -4.49 11.44 3.93
CA GLY A 64 -3.92 10.27 4.63
C GLY A 64 -4.93 9.59 5.56
N PRO A 65 -5.47 10.30 6.58
CA PRO A 65 -6.46 9.73 7.48
C PRO A 65 -7.71 9.19 6.77
N ALA A 66 -8.18 9.89 5.73
CA ALA A 66 -9.31 9.43 4.92
C ALA A 66 -8.97 8.11 4.20
N SER A 67 -7.80 8.03 3.55
CA SER A 67 -7.36 6.82 2.85
C SER A 67 -7.19 5.63 3.79
N LEU A 68 -6.61 5.84 4.98
CA LEU A 68 -6.46 4.79 5.97
C LEU A 68 -7.81 4.37 6.57
N ALA A 69 -8.71 5.32 6.86
CA ALA A 69 -10.06 5.01 7.32
C ALA A 69 -10.85 4.19 6.27
N MET A 70 -10.74 4.53 4.98
CA MET A 70 -11.40 3.76 3.90
C MET A 70 -10.96 2.30 3.90
N VAL A 71 -9.66 2.04 3.91
CA VAL A 71 -9.12 0.68 3.89
C VAL A 71 -9.38 -0.07 5.21
N MET A 72 -9.31 0.61 6.35
CA MET A 72 -9.60 -0.01 7.64
C MET A 72 -11.08 -0.37 7.81
N GLN A 73 -12.00 0.47 7.35
CA GLN A 73 -13.43 0.15 7.30
C GLN A 73 -13.70 -1.03 6.37
N TRP A 74 -13.07 -1.05 5.19
CA TRP A 74 -13.12 -2.21 4.28
C TRP A 74 -12.58 -3.48 4.95
N ALA A 75 -11.52 -3.37 5.75
CA ALA A 75 -10.95 -4.45 6.56
C ALA A 75 -11.80 -4.83 7.79
N GLY A 76 -12.98 -4.23 7.96
CA GLY A 76 -13.95 -4.54 9.02
C GLY A 76 -13.72 -3.80 10.34
N SER A 77 -12.89 -2.76 10.36
CA SER A 77 -12.72 -1.89 11.54
C SER A 77 -13.78 -0.81 11.59
N ASP A 78 -14.35 -0.57 12.77
CA ASP A 78 -15.25 0.56 13.02
C ASP A 78 -14.43 1.80 13.42
N VAL A 79 -13.91 2.52 12.42
CA VAL A 79 -13.09 3.73 12.60
C VAL A 79 -13.56 4.84 11.67
N THR A 80 -13.52 6.08 12.14
CA THR A 80 -13.78 7.28 11.33
C THR A 80 -12.48 7.94 10.87
N GLN A 81 -12.58 8.87 9.91
CA GLN A 81 -11.44 9.72 9.54
C GLN A 81 -10.88 10.48 10.75
N ASP A 82 -11.74 10.93 11.66
CA ASP A 82 -11.34 11.71 12.85
C ASP A 82 -10.58 10.84 13.86
N ASP A 83 -11.02 9.59 14.05
CA ASP A 83 -10.30 8.62 14.89
C ASP A 83 -8.89 8.39 14.34
N ILE A 84 -8.75 8.23 13.02
CA ILE A 84 -7.45 8.06 12.39
C ILE A 84 -6.63 9.34 12.45
N ALA A 85 -7.23 10.51 12.24
CA ALA A 85 -6.54 11.79 12.34
C ALA A 85 -5.97 11.99 13.75
N ALA A 86 -6.70 11.64 14.81
CA ALA A 86 -6.20 11.69 16.17
C ALA A 86 -4.98 10.77 16.42
N LEU A 87 -4.87 9.66 15.67
CA LEU A 87 -3.76 8.71 15.77
C LEU A 87 -2.57 9.03 14.85
N ALA A 88 -2.84 9.70 13.73
CA ALA A 88 -1.90 9.84 12.62
C ALA A 88 -1.50 11.30 12.31
N PHE A 89 -2.14 12.30 12.95
CA PHE A 89 -1.81 13.70 12.72
C PHE A 89 -0.83 14.22 13.76
N SER A 90 0.38 14.56 13.31
CA SER A 90 1.38 15.24 14.13
C SER A 90 1.16 16.77 14.07
N PRO A 91 1.02 17.49 15.20
CA PRO A 91 0.88 18.94 15.20
C PRO A 91 2.04 19.63 14.46
N GLY A 92 1.71 20.47 13.47
CA GLY A 92 2.70 21.18 12.64
C GLY A 92 3.07 20.48 11.33
N ALA A 93 2.62 19.24 11.11
CA ALA A 93 2.72 18.59 9.82
C ALA A 93 1.64 19.13 8.87
N GLY A 94 2.02 19.50 7.64
CA GLY A 94 1.07 19.88 6.58
C GLY A 94 0.31 18.70 5.96
N GLY A 95 0.27 17.56 6.64
CA GLY A 95 -0.27 16.27 6.19
C GLY A 95 0.19 15.11 7.10
N THR A 96 -0.19 13.88 6.77
CA THR A 96 0.17 12.66 7.55
C THR A 96 1.45 12.02 7.02
N TYR A 97 2.36 11.61 7.91
CA TYR A 97 3.60 10.92 7.54
C TYR A 97 3.37 9.43 7.23
N LEU A 98 4.19 8.84 6.36
CA LEU A 98 4.12 7.42 5.99
C LEU A 98 4.20 6.48 7.22
N ALA A 99 5.06 6.82 8.18
CA ALA A 99 5.21 6.04 9.41
C ALA A 99 3.98 6.11 10.32
N ASP A 100 3.27 7.24 10.31
CA ASP A 100 2.04 7.43 11.09
C ASP A 100 0.89 6.59 10.53
N MET A 101 0.81 6.45 9.20
CA MET A 101 -0.13 5.55 8.53
C MET A 101 0.06 4.10 8.99
N ILE A 102 1.31 3.62 8.93
CA ILE A 102 1.68 2.25 9.31
C ILE A 102 1.42 2.01 10.80
N GLY A 103 1.84 2.96 11.64
CA GLY A 103 1.69 2.86 13.10
C GLY A 103 0.23 2.83 13.54
N SER A 104 -0.62 3.66 12.91
CA SER A 104 -2.05 3.75 13.25
C SER A 104 -2.81 2.48 12.87
N ALA A 105 -2.53 1.90 11.71
CA ALA A 105 -3.07 0.61 11.31
C ALA A 105 -2.72 -0.51 12.33
N ARG A 106 -1.44 -0.61 12.69
CA ARG A 106 -0.94 -1.63 13.64
C ARG A 106 -1.53 -1.48 15.03
N ARG A 107 -1.59 -0.26 15.57
CA ARG A 107 -2.21 0.00 16.88
C ARG A 107 -3.70 -0.32 16.90
N SER A 108 -4.34 -0.32 15.74
CA SER A 108 -5.74 -0.74 15.56
C SER A 108 -5.89 -2.24 15.31
N GLY A 109 -4.82 -3.04 15.49
CA GLY A 109 -4.85 -4.50 15.34
C GLY A 109 -4.88 -4.99 13.90
N GLN A 110 -4.58 -4.14 12.92
CA GLN A 110 -4.56 -4.51 11.50
C GLN A 110 -3.14 -4.89 11.06
N LEU A 111 -3.02 -5.88 10.17
CA LEU A 111 -1.79 -6.11 9.43
C LEU A 111 -1.50 -4.86 8.58
N ALA A 112 -0.25 -4.42 8.55
CA ALA A 112 0.18 -3.29 7.73
C ALA A 112 1.54 -3.59 7.09
N MET A 113 1.55 -3.71 5.76
CA MET A 113 2.73 -4.06 4.95
C MET A 113 2.91 -3.06 3.80
N THR A 114 4.13 -2.55 3.65
CA THR A 114 4.46 -1.63 2.55
C THR A 114 4.80 -2.39 1.29
N LEU A 115 4.46 -1.81 0.15
CA LEU A 115 4.86 -2.28 -1.18
C LEU A 115 5.55 -1.16 -1.96
N HIS A 116 6.34 -1.54 -2.97
CA HIS A 116 7.25 -0.64 -3.66
C HIS A 116 7.33 -0.85 -5.18
N ASN A 117 6.43 -1.63 -5.76
CA ASN A 117 6.42 -1.94 -7.18
C ASN A 117 5.02 -2.29 -7.70
N TYR A 118 4.88 -2.36 -9.03
CA TYR A 118 3.63 -2.69 -9.70
C TYR A 118 3.17 -4.13 -9.51
N ASP A 119 4.11 -5.08 -9.46
CA ASP A 119 3.77 -6.49 -9.34
C ASP A 119 2.99 -6.71 -8.04
N ASP A 120 3.48 -6.15 -6.93
CA ASP A 120 2.82 -6.20 -5.64
C ASP A 120 1.47 -5.47 -5.68
N LEU A 121 1.43 -4.23 -6.21
CA LEU A 121 0.18 -3.47 -6.30
C LEU A 121 -0.91 -4.24 -7.06
N LEU A 122 -0.59 -4.75 -8.25
CA LEU A 122 -1.59 -5.41 -9.09
C LEU A 122 -1.95 -6.80 -8.55
N ALA A 123 -1.02 -7.52 -7.93
CA ALA A 123 -1.32 -8.78 -7.24
C ALA A 123 -2.32 -8.59 -6.09
N GLU A 124 -2.17 -7.51 -5.31
CA GLU A 124 -3.09 -7.19 -4.22
C GLU A 124 -4.48 -6.81 -4.73
N ILE A 125 -4.56 -5.94 -5.73
CA ILE A 125 -5.84 -5.58 -6.35
C ILE A 125 -6.52 -6.80 -6.98
N ALA A 126 -5.75 -7.67 -7.65
CA ALA A 126 -6.26 -8.93 -8.22
C ALA A 126 -6.76 -9.92 -7.15
N ALA A 127 -6.16 -9.91 -5.96
CA ALA A 127 -6.62 -10.67 -4.81
C ALA A 127 -7.80 -10.03 -4.07
N GLY A 128 -8.25 -8.86 -4.50
CA GLY A 128 -9.36 -8.14 -3.88
C GLY A 128 -8.93 -7.35 -2.64
N HIS A 129 -7.67 -6.91 -2.56
CA HIS A 129 -7.16 -6.09 -1.46
C HIS A 129 -6.93 -4.65 -1.95
N PRO A 130 -7.54 -3.62 -1.34
CA PRO A 130 -7.30 -2.24 -1.73
C PRO A 130 -5.93 -1.78 -1.23
N VAL A 131 -5.28 -0.90 -2.00
CA VAL A 131 -3.91 -0.45 -1.71
C VAL A 131 -3.88 1.06 -1.57
N ILE A 132 -3.40 1.54 -0.43
CA ILE A 132 -3.10 2.97 -0.26
C ILE A 132 -1.80 3.26 -1.01
N VAL A 133 -1.76 4.32 -1.82
CA VAL A 133 -0.56 4.78 -2.53
C VAL A 133 -0.24 6.21 -2.16
N PHE A 134 1.05 6.56 -2.15
CA PHE A 134 1.51 7.92 -1.92
C PHE A 134 2.07 8.52 -3.21
N GLN A 135 1.40 9.55 -3.72
CA GLN A 135 1.68 10.16 -5.01
C GLN A 135 2.09 11.61 -4.87
N ASN A 136 2.87 12.08 -5.84
CA ASN A 136 3.01 13.51 -6.11
C ASN A 136 2.30 13.85 -7.42
N LEU A 137 1.09 14.42 -7.30
CA LEU A 137 0.24 14.85 -8.41
C LEU A 137 0.73 16.14 -9.08
N GLY A 138 1.64 16.87 -8.42
CA GLY A 138 2.22 18.11 -8.91
C GLY A 138 3.39 17.90 -9.86
N LEU A 139 4.29 18.89 -9.91
CA LEU A 139 5.57 18.80 -10.62
C LEU A 139 6.71 18.81 -9.60
N GLY A 140 7.91 18.38 -9.99
CA GLY A 140 9.04 18.31 -9.05
C GLY A 140 9.35 19.64 -8.35
N PHE A 141 9.12 20.78 -9.02
CA PHE A 141 9.33 22.12 -8.46
C PHE A 141 8.11 22.69 -7.71
N ALA A 142 6.94 22.05 -7.83
CA ALA A 142 5.68 22.46 -7.20
C ALA A 142 4.91 21.19 -6.81
N PRO A 143 5.36 20.50 -5.75
CA PRO A 143 4.80 19.21 -5.36
C PRO A 143 3.37 19.34 -4.82
N VAL A 144 2.55 18.34 -5.12
CA VAL A 144 1.22 18.15 -4.53
C VAL A 144 1.16 16.72 -4.03
N TRP A 145 1.50 16.53 -2.76
CA TRP A 145 1.52 15.22 -2.11
C TRP A 145 0.10 14.76 -1.80
N HIS A 146 -0.18 13.49 -2.09
CA HIS A 146 -1.52 12.95 -2.02
C HIS A 146 -1.50 11.47 -1.69
N TYR A 147 -2.37 11.05 -0.77
CA TYR A 147 -2.72 9.65 -0.59
C TYR A 147 -3.99 9.34 -1.36
N GLY A 148 -4.02 8.19 -2.03
CA GLY A 148 -5.22 7.64 -2.63
C GLY A 148 -5.31 6.13 -2.40
N VAL A 149 -6.50 5.56 -2.55
CA VAL A 149 -6.72 4.11 -2.41
C VAL A 149 -7.00 3.53 -3.78
N VAL A 150 -6.07 2.75 -4.33
CA VAL A 150 -6.29 1.99 -5.56
C VAL A 150 -7.32 0.91 -5.27
N THR A 151 -8.36 0.86 -6.10
CA THR A 151 -9.49 -0.07 -5.97
C THR A 151 -9.72 -0.91 -7.22
N ALA A 152 -9.16 -0.51 -8.37
CA ALA A 152 -9.29 -1.27 -9.61
C ALA A 152 -8.18 -0.95 -10.61
N TYR A 153 -8.02 -1.85 -11.57
CA TYR A 153 -7.30 -1.60 -12.81
C TYR A 153 -7.98 -2.30 -13.99
N ASP A 154 -7.78 -1.76 -15.20
CA ASP A 154 -8.27 -2.34 -16.46
C ASP A 154 -7.26 -2.02 -17.58
N PHE A 155 -6.55 -3.04 -18.08
CA PHE A 155 -5.55 -2.84 -19.13
C PHE A 155 -6.17 -2.48 -20.48
N ASP A 156 -7.37 -3.00 -20.79
CA ASP A 156 -8.04 -2.70 -22.07
C ASP A 156 -8.44 -1.22 -22.14
N ARG A 157 -8.72 -0.61 -20.98
CA ARG A 157 -9.03 0.81 -20.84
C ARG A 157 -7.82 1.70 -20.58
N ASP A 158 -6.62 1.11 -20.43
CA ASP A 158 -5.42 1.80 -19.93
C ASP A 158 -5.74 2.63 -18.68
N ALA A 159 -6.31 2.01 -17.63
CA ALA A 159 -6.82 2.75 -16.48
C ALA A 159 -6.54 2.10 -15.12
N VAL A 160 -6.17 2.95 -14.16
CA VAL A 160 -6.11 2.67 -12.71
C VAL A 160 -7.17 3.54 -12.02
N PHE A 161 -7.92 2.94 -11.10
CA PHE A 161 -9.05 3.57 -10.40
C PHE A 161 -8.72 3.75 -8.93
N LEU A 162 -8.89 4.97 -8.41
CA LEU A 162 -8.53 5.35 -7.05
C LEU A 162 -9.65 6.09 -6.34
N ASN A 163 -9.86 5.79 -5.06
CA ASN A 163 -10.62 6.65 -4.16
C ASN A 163 -9.64 7.68 -3.59
N SER A 164 -9.79 8.95 -3.99
CA SER A 164 -8.83 10.02 -3.70
C SER A 164 -9.35 11.03 -2.64
N GLY A 165 -10.36 10.63 -1.87
CA GLY A 165 -11.04 11.51 -0.90
C GLY A 165 -11.88 12.64 -1.51
N GLN A 166 -12.07 12.67 -2.83
CA GLN A 166 -12.99 13.60 -3.53
C GLN A 166 -14.36 12.93 -3.75
N GLN A 167 -15.36 13.70 -4.21
CA GLN A 167 -16.72 13.21 -4.43
C GLN A 167 -16.80 12.05 -5.45
N ASP A 168 -15.83 11.96 -6.37
CA ASP A 168 -15.79 10.94 -7.42
C ASP A 168 -14.51 10.11 -7.37
N GLN A 169 -14.62 8.89 -7.88
CA GLN A 169 -13.48 8.01 -8.13
C GLN A 169 -12.53 8.65 -9.16
N MET A 170 -11.26 8.77 -8.81
CA MET A 170 -10.21 9.24 -9.70
C MET A 170 -9.83 8.11 -10.66
N VAL A 171 -9.79 8.43 -11.96
CA VAL A 171 -9.37 7.50 -13.02
C VAL A 171 -8.12 8.05 -13.69
N MET A 172 -7.05 7.26 -13.72
CA MET A 172 -5.76 7.68 -14.27
C MET A 172 -5.26 6.69 -15.31
N PRO A 173 -4.70 7.16 -16.43
CA PRO A 173 -3.92 6.29 -17.31
C PRO A 173 -2.72 5.69 -16.57
N PHE A 174 -2.36 4.44 -16.86
CA PHE A 174 -1.25 3.76 -16.19
C PHE A 174 0.05 4.56 -16.26
N ALA A 175 0.37 5.14 -17.42
CA ALA A 175 1.58 5.95 -17.60
C ALA A 175 1.60 7.22 -16.73
N LEU A 176 0.43 7.82 -16.45
CA LEU A 176 0.33 8.96 -15.56
C LEU A 176 0.44 8.53 -14.10
N PHE A 177 -0.30 7.47 -13.73
CA PHE A 177 -0.24 6.87 -12.40
C PHE A 177 1.22 6.51 -12.04
N ASP A 178 1.93 5.79 -12.92
CA ASP A 178 3.35 5.45 -12.81
C ASP A 178 4.21 6.65 -12.47
N ARG A 179 4.11 7.70 -13.28
CA ARG A 179 4.93 8.91 -13.11
C ARG A 179 4.65 9.61 -11.79
N THR A 180 3.38 9.68 -11.37
CA THR A 180 3.01 10.35 -10.11
C THR A 180 3.39 9.53 -8.89
N TRP A 181 3.36 8.21 -8.99
CA TRP A 181 3.68 7.28 -7.91
C TRP A 181 5.19 7.07 -7.75
N ALA A 182 5.94 7.02 -8.86
CA ALA A 182 7.41 6.97 -8.86
C ALA A 182 8.05 8.13 -8.08
N ARG A 183 7.39 9.30 -8.04
CA ARG A 183 7.85 10.47 -7.28
C ARG A 183 7.70 10.32 -5.77
N GLY A 184 6.85 9.41 -5.32
CA GLY A 184 6.71 8.97 -3.93
C GLY A 184 7.44 7.65 -3.68
N ASP A 185 8.48 7.34 -4.47
CA ASP A 185 9.29 6.12 -4.39
C ASP A 185 8.46 4.83 -4.47
N TYR A 186 7.37 4.87 -5.24
CA TYR A 186 6.39 3.77 -5.37
C TYR A 186 5.84 3.30 -4.02
N TRP A 187 5.83 4.15 -3.00
CA TRP A 187 5.33 3.75 -1.69
C TRP A 187 3.84 3.42 -1.76
N GLY A 188 3.51 2.20 -1.37
CA GLY A 188 2.14 1.77 -1.12
C GLY A 188 2.02 1.04 0.21
N LEU A 189 0.79 0.86 0.66
CA LEU A 189 0.45 0.24 1.93
C LEU A 189 -0.80 -0.63 1.77
N VAL A 190 -0.65 -1.91 2.08
CA VAL A 190 -1.73 -2.89 2.25
C VAL A 190 -2.06 -2.95 3.72
N VAL A 191 -3.35 -2.81 4.04
CA VAL A 191 -3.88 -2.97 5.41
C VAL A 191 -4.98 -4.01 5.38
N LEU A 192 -4.81 -5.09 6.16
CA LEU A 192 -5.70 -6.25 6.16
C LEU A 192 -6.07 -6.67 7.59
N PRO A 193 -7.26 -7.29 7.77
CA PRO A 193 -7.55 -7.94 9.03
C PRO A 193 -6.54 -9.08 9.26
N PRO A 194 -6.16 -9.37 10.52
CA PRO A 194 -5.10 -10.33 10.82
C PRO A 194 -5.43 -11.78 10.42
N ASP A 195 -6.69 -12.08 10.10
CA ASP A 195 -7.14 -13.37 9.58
C ASP A 195 -6.94 -13.52 8.05
N ARG A 196 -6.37 -12.50 7.38
CA ARG A 196 -6.02 -12.53 5.96
C ARG A 196 -4.53 -12.23 5.76
N LEU A 197 -3.96 -12.85 4.73
CA LEU A 197 -2.58 -12.62 4.31
C LEU A 197 -2.55 -11.73 3.06
N PRO A 198 -1.56 -10.85 2.91
CA PRO A 198 -1.28 -10.16 1.66
C PRO A 198 -1.07 -11.17 0.52
N ALA A 199 -1.46 -10.78 -0.70
CA ALA A 199 -1.19 -11.57 -1.89
C ALA A 199 0.24 -11.38 -2.41
N SER A 200 0.84 -10.24 -2.06
CA SER A 200 2.22 -9.86 -2.34
C SER A 200 3.15 -10.13 -1.16
N GLY A 201 4.45 -9.93 -1.39
CA GLY A 201 5.48 -10.09 -0.36
C GLY A 201 5.90 -11.53 -0.06
N SER A 202 7.08 -11.66 0.53
CA SER A 202 7.66 -12.93 0.97
C SER A 202 7.12 -13.37 2.33
N GLU A 203 7.26 -14.66 2.66
CA GLU A 203 6.94 -15.19 3.99
C GLU A 203 7.60 -14.37 5.12
N ILE A 204 8.86 -13.95 4.91
CA ILE A 204 9.62 -13.17 5.90
C ILE A 204 9.02 -11.78 6.10
N GLU A 205 8.60 -11.09 5.04
CA GLU A 205 7.99 -9.76 5.15
C GLU A 205 6.65 -9.83 5.89
N ILE A 206 5.84 -10.85 5.62
CA ILE A 206 4.57 -11.07 6.31
C ILE A 206 4.81 -11.45 7.78
N LEU A 207 5.82 -12.28 8.07
CA LEU A 207 6.21 -12.60 9.44
C LEU A 207 6.69 -11.34 10.19
N GLN A 208 7.42 -10.44 9.54
CA GLN A 208 7.82 -9.15 10.12
C GLN A 208 6.61 -8.25 10.41
N ALA A 209 5.55 -8.32 9.60
CA ALA A 209 4.30 -7.62 9.88
C ALA A 209 3.61 -8.17 11.14
N ALA A 210 3.63 -9.50 11.36
CA ALA A 210 3.13 -10.12 12.59
C ALA A 210 3.95 -9.70 13.83
N ALA A 211 5.28 -9.73 13.73
CA ALA A 211 6.15 -9.23 14.79
C ALA A 211 5.97 -7.73 15.05
N ALA A 212 5.56 -6.95 14.04
CA ALA A 212 5.25 -5.54 14.22
C ALA A 212 3.97 -5.29 15.04
N LEU A 213 2.98 -6.20 14.98
CA LEU A 213 1.81 -6.16 15.86
C LEU A 213 2.18 -6.43 17.32
N GLU A 214 3.07 -7.40 17.58
CA GLU A 214 3.58 -7.64 18.94
C GLU A 214 4.28 -6.40 19.52
N ARG A 215 5.08 -5.68 18.71
CA ARG A 215 5.82 -4.50 19.15
C ARG A 215 4.94 -3.31 19.56
N VAL A 216 3.66 -3.33 19.20
CA VAL A 216 2.67 -2.34 19.62
C VAL A 216 1.65 -2.94 20.59
N ASP A 217 2.00 -4.05 21.25
CA ASP A 217 1.19 -4.78 22.22
C ASP A 217 -0.17 -5.30 21.68
N ALA A 218 -0.33 -5.37 20.35
CA ALA A 218 -1.52 -5.92 19.69
C ALA A 218 -1.47 -7.46 19.64
N PHE A 219 -1.23 -8.10 20.81
CA PHE A 219 -0.96 -9.54 20.90
C PHE A 219 -2.11 -10.42 20.37
N ALA A 220 -3.37 -10.00 20.57
CA ALA A 220 -4.52 -10.72 20.04
C ALA A 220 -4.50 -10.77 18.50
N ALA A 221 -4.28 -9.63 17.85
CA ALA A 221 -4.14 -9.54 16.40
C ALA A 221 -2.90 -10.29 15.91
N ALA A 222 -1.75 -10.17 16.60
CA ALA A 222 -0.54 -10.91 16.28
C ALA A 222 -0.78 -12.42 16.34
N ALA A 223 -1.46 -12.93 17.38
CA ALA A 223 -1.79 -14.34 17.50
C ALA A 223 -2.69 -14.84 16.35
N VAL A 224 -3.70 -14.05 15.95
CA VAL A 224 -4.53 -14.38 14.78
C VAL A 224 -3.66 -14.45 13.52
N LEU A 225 -2.83 -13.44 13.28
CA LEU A 225 -1.96 -13.41 12.09
C LEU A 225 -0.93 -14.54 12.07
N TYR A 226 -0.35 -14.89 13.22
CA TYR A 226 0.53 -16.05 13.28
C TYR A 226 -0.19 -17.36 12.99
N GLN A 227 -1.43 -17.49 13.46
CA GLN A 227 -2.26 -18.64 13.16
C GLN A 227 -2.61 -18.71 11.67
N THR A 228 -2.95 -17.58 11.05
CA THR A 228 -3.20 -17.46 9.60
C THR A 228 -1.96 -17.86 8.79
N GLY A 229 -0.79 -17.32 9.15
CA GLY A 229 0.47 -17.67 8.49
C GLY A 229 0.88 -19.13 8.70
N ALA A 230 0.69 -19.68 9.90
CA ALA A 230 0.94 -21.10 10.17
C ALA A 230 0.08 -22.04 9.32
N ALA A 231 -1.13 -21.63 8.93
CA ALA A 231 -1.97 -22.38 8.01
C ALA A 231 -1.43 -22.38 6.57
N ARG A 232 -0.81 -21.27 6.14
CA ARG A 232 -0.19 -21.13 4.82
C ARG A 232 1.18 -21.80 4.72
N TRP A 233 1.97 -21.76 5.80
CA TRP A 233 3.32 -22.31 5.91
C TRP A 233 3.43 -23.27 7.11
N PRO A 234 2.82 -24.47 7.02
CA PRO A 234 2.68 -25.39 8.16
C PRO A 234 4.00 -26.02 8.64
N ASP A 235 5.07 -25.90 7.86
CA ASP A 235 6.41 -26.42 8.13
C ASP A 235 7.40 -25.34 8.59
N SER A 236 6.95 -24.09 8.73
CA SER A 236 7.78 -22.99 9.23
C SER A 236 7.57 -22.82 10.74
N TRP A 237 8.62 -23.12 11.51
CA TRP A 237 8.57 -23.09 12.97
C TRP A 237 8.35 -21.67 13.54
N LEU A 238 8.74 -20.64 12.77
CA LEU A 238 8.66 -19.24 13.18
C LEU A 238 7.21 -18.79 13.43
N TRP A 239 6.26 -19.24 12.60
CA TRP A 239 4.83 -18.93 12.80
C TRP A 239 4.30 -19.49 14.11
N TYR A 240 4.66 -20.73 14.43
CA TYR A 240 4.25 -21.36 15.70
C TYR A 240 4.99 -20.78 16.91
N PHE A 241 6.24 -20.33 16.73
CA PHE A 241 7.00 -19.66 17.78
C PHE A 241 6.39 -18.30 18.12
N GLY A 242 6.11 -17.47 17.11
CA GLY A 242 5.39 -16.21 17.27
C GLY A 242 4.01 -16.39 17.89
N LEU A 243 3.22 -17.36 17.39
CA LEU A 243 1.91 -17.70 17.98
C LEU A 243 2.03 -18.07 19.47
N GLY A 244 3.05 -18.84 19.82
CA GLY A 244 3.36 -19.22 21.19
C GLY A 244 3.63 -18.03 22.09
N ASN A 245 4.48 -17.11 21.64
CA ASN A 245 4.85 -15.91 22.37
C ASN A 245 3.67 -14.95 22.52
N ALA A 246 2.90 -14.73 21.44
CA ALA A 246 1.71 -13.89 21.46
C ALA A 246 0.62 -14.42 22.40
N ARG A 247 0.41 -15.75 22.45
CA ARG A 247 -0.53 -16.38 23.39
C ARG A 247 -0.03 -16.32 24.84
N TYR A 248 1.27 -16.48 25.05
CA TYR A 248 1.87 -16.32 26.38
C TYR A 248 1.67 -14.91 26.92
N ALA A 249 1.89 -13.87 26.09
CA ALA A 249 1.63 -12.48 26.45
C ALA A 249 0.16 -12.20 26.79
N GLN A 250 -0.77 -12.97 26.24
CA GLN A 250 -2.21 -12.91 26.55
C GLN A 250 -2.61 -13.74 27.79
N GLY A 251 -1.68 -14.45 28.42
CA GLY A 251 -1.96 -15.37 29.54
C GLY A 251 -2.57 -16.71 29.12
N ASP A 252 -2.70 -17.00 27.83
CA ASP A 252 -3.13 -18.31 27.34
C ASP A 252 -1.97 -19.31 27.37
N LEU A 253 -1.60 -19.74 28.58
CA LEU A 253 -0.49 -20.67 28.79
C LEU A 253 -0.72 -22.03 28.09
N ARG A 254 -1.97 -22.48 27.99
CA ARG A 254 -2.31 -23.75 27.33
C ARG A 254 -2.10 -23.67 25.83
N GLY A 255 -2.60 -22.62 25.19
CA GLY A 255 -2.41 -22.39 23.76
C GLY A 255 -0.98 -22.03 23.41
N ALA A 256 -0.26 -21.31 24.28
CA ALA A 256 1.17 -21.05 24.15
C ALA A 256 1.98 -22.35 24.14
N ARG A 257 1.71 -23.26 25.09
CA ARG A 257 2.37 -24.58 25.16
C ARG A 257 2.11 -25.38 23.89
N GLN A 258 0.89 -25.37 23.37
CA GLN A 258 0.53 -26.09 22.15
C GLN A 258 1.33 -25.57 20.95
N ALA A 259 1.34 -24.26 20.74
CA ALA A 259 2.05 -23.63 19.62
C ALA A 259 3.57 -23.84 19.73
N LEU A 260 4.17 -23.60 20.90
CA LEU A 260 5.61 -23.82 21.11
C LEU A 260 6.01 -25.30 21.00
N SER A 261 5.12 -26.23 21.37
CA SER A 261 5.36 -27.67 21.15
C SER A 261 5.38 -28.01 19.66
N ARG A 262 4.52 -27.37 18.85
CA ARG A 262 4.54 -27.51 17.39
C ARG A 262 5.81 -26.91 16.79
N ALA A 263 6.21 -25.69 17.21
CA ALA A 263 7.48 -25.08 16.82
C ALA A 263 8.66 -26.01 17.14
N ARG A 264 8.68 -26.60 18.34
CA ARG A 264 9.72 -27.55 18.79
C ARG A 264 9.79 -28.82 17.95
N SER A 265 8.64 -29.31 17.48
CA SER A 265 8.60 -30.51 16.62
C SER A 265 9.22 -30.27 15.24
N ILE A 266 9.14 -29.05 14.73
CA ILE A 266 9.69 -28.64 13.43
C ILE A 266 11.18 -28.28 13.58
N ALA A 267 11.52 -27.53 14.65
CA ALA A 267 12.87 -27.03 14.90
C ALA A 267 13.41 -27.49 16.27
N PRO A 268 13.82 -28.78 16.39
CA PRO A 268 14.27 -29.39 17.63
C PRO A 268 15.67 -28.96 18.08
N ASP A 269 16.35 -28.05 17.40
CA ASP A 269 17.69 -27.58 17.83
C ASP A 269 17.72 -26.09 18.19
N VAL A 270 16.65 -25.35 17.92
CA VAL A 270 16.54 -23.90 18.24
C VAL A 270 16.46 -23.68 19.76
N PRO A 271 17.43 -22.99 20.38
CA PRO A 271 17.46 -22.74 21.82
C PRO A 271 16.28 -21.91 22.33
N GLU A 272 15.87 -20.87 21.60
CA GLU A 272 14.78 -19.95 21.96
C GLU A 272 13.45 -20.69 22.07
N VAL A 273 13.17 -21.62 21.13
CA VAL A 273 11.98 -22.47 21.17
C VAL A 273 11.98 -23.37 22.42
N ARG A 274 13.14 -23.91 22.83
CA ARG A 274 13.24 -24.71 24.07
C ARG A 274 13.00 -23.85 25.30
N ALA A 275 13.64 -22.69 25.36
CA ALA A 275 13.58 -21.78 26.49
C ALA A 275 12.14 -21.33 26.71
N ASN A 276 11.46 -20.85 25.67
CA ASN A 276 10.08 -20.38 25.78
C ASN A 276 9.13 -21.53 26.13
N LEU A 277 9.30 -22.72 25.53
CA LEU A 277 8.46 -23.88 25.87
C LEU A 277 8.67 -24.34 27.32
N ALA A 278 9.89 -24.30 27.83
CA ALA A 278 10.21 -24.66 29.21
C ALA A 278 9.57 -23.65 30.18
N GLN A 279 9.68 -22.35 29.89
CA GLN A 279 9.06 -21.28 30.69
C GLN A 279 7.55 -21.49 30.79
N VAL A 280 6.86 -21.66 29.66
CA VAL A 280 5.41 -21.89 29.66
C VAL A 280 5.02 -23.13 30.46
N ARG A 281 5.83 -24.20 30.40
CA ARG A 281 5.57 -25.43 31.16
C ARG A 281 5.78 -25.26 32.67
N SER A 282 6.64 -24.35 33.12
CA SER A 282 6.83 -24.10 34.55
C SER A 282 5.71 -23.28 35.19
N GLU A 283 4.90 -22.59 34.39
CA GLU A 283 3.81 -21.72 34.86
C GLU A 283 2.41 -22.35 34.76
N LEU A 284 2.31 -23.56 34.19
CA LEU A 284 1.07 -24.34 34.05
C LEU A 284 0.82 -25.26 35.24
#